data_AF-A0AAE3A6P5-F1
#
_entry.id   AF-A0AAE3A6P5-F1
#
_cell.length_a   1.000
_cell.length_b   1.000
_cell.length_c   1.000
_cell.angle_alpha   90.00
_cell.angle_beta   90.00
_cell.angle_gamma   90.00
#
_symmetry.space_group_name_H-M   'P 1'
#
loop_
_entity.id
_entity.type
_entity.pdbx_description
1 polymer ?
#
loop_
_entity_poly.entity_id
_entity_poly.type
_entity_poly.pdbx_seq_one_letter_code
_entity_poly.pdbx_strand_id
1 'polypeptide(L)'
;MPEDARKRNDRQYAWQKENTDRINFTMPKGRKDQIKEAAEIAGVSATVWINQAIDAKFEDAGIVAPKDMMDLGTIKDLEAYARSAGKTSAEYVREAVREKMERQDADYQEDVERVDITSF
;
A
#
# COMPACT_ATOMS: atom_id res chain seq x y z
N MET A 1 -9.62 15.02 -38.58
CA MET A 1 -8.98 16.30 -38.20
C MET A 1 -7.67 16.02 -37.47
N PRO A 2 -6.51 16.32 -38.06
CA PRO A 2 -5.17 16.09 -37.45
C PRO A 2 -4.80 17.10 -36.34
N GLU A 3 -5.54 18.20 -36.21
CA GLU A 3 -5.40 19.21 -35.13
C GLU A 3 -5.75 18.64 -33.74
N ASP A 4 -6.78 17.80 -33.64
CA ASP A 4 -7.27 17.27 -32.35
C ASP A 4 -6.36 16.18 -31.76
N ALA A 5 -5.55 15.52 -32.59
CA ALA A 5 -4.56 14.54 -32.15
C ALA A 5 -3.35 15.23 -31.52
N ARG A 6 -2.88 16.35 -32.11
CA ARG A 6 -1.77 17.15 -31.58
C ARG A 6 -2.10 17.70 -30.19
N LYS A 7 -3.25 18.36 -30.04
CA LYS A 7 -3.71 18.88 -28.74
C LYS A 7 -3.86 17.81 -27.66
N ARG A 8 -4.27 16.59 -28.02
CA ARG A 8 -4.36 15.45 -27.07
C ARG A 8 -2.98 14.97 -26.62
N ASN A 9 -2.05 14.84 -27.55
CA ASN A 9 -0.68 14.47 -27.24
C ASN A 9 -0.01 15.53 -26.35
N ASP A 10 -0.20 16.82 -26.66
CA ASP A 10 0.38 17.92 -25.87
C ASP A 10 -0.10 17.89 -24.42
N ARG A 11 -1.39 17.62 -24.19
CA ARG A 11 -1.95 17.45 -22.83
C ARG A 11 -1.33 16.25 -22.11
N GLN A 12 -1.17 15.14 -22.82
CA GLN A 12 -0.57 13.93 -22.24
C GLN A 12 0.90 14.17 -21.86
N TYR A 13 1.67 14.87 -22.70
CA TYR A 13 3.06 15.23 -22.41
C TYR A 13 3.17 16.22 -21.24
N ALA A 14 2.31 17.23 -21.19
CA ALA A 14 2.27 18.17 -20.07
C ALA A 14 2.01 17.45 -18.74
N TRP A 15 1.01 16.55 -18.71
CA TRP A 15 0.72 15.75 -17.53
C TRP A 15 1.90 14.86 -17.13
N GLN A 16 2.51 14.14 -18.09
CA GLN A 16 3.68 13.28 -17.81
C GLN A 16 4.84 14.10 -17.23
N LYS A 17 5.11 15.30 -17.77
CA LYS A 17 6.19 16.17 -17.29
C LYS A 17 6.00 16.60 -15.83
N GLU A 18 4.75 16.81 -15.41
CA GLU A 18 4.42 17.27 -14.05
C GLU A 18 4.27 16.13 -13.04
N ASN A 19 3.90 14.93 -13.50
CA ASN A 19 3.48 13.84 -12.61
C ASN A 19 4.40 12.62 -12.65
N THR A 20 5.38 12.57 -13.55
CA THR A 20 6.27 11.40 -13.69
C THR A 20 7.73 11.80 -13.80
N ASP A 21 8.58 11.13 -13.02
CA ASP A 21 10.03 11.20 -13.19
C ASP A 21 10.48 10.23 -14.28
N ARG A 22 11.22 10.74 -15.28
CA ARG A 22 11.74 9.92 -16.38
C ARG A 22 13.20 9.55 -16.12
N ILE A 23 13.44 8.31 -15.73
CA ILE A 23 14.77 7.78 -15.43
C ILE A 23 15.29 6.97 -16.62
N ASN A 24 16.51 7.29 -17.07
CA ASN A 24 17.27 6.44 -17.99
C ASN A 24 18.23 5.58 -17.18
N PHE A 25 18.18 4.27 -17.35
CA PHE A 25 19.07 3.33 -16.67
C PHE A 25 19.71 2.34 -17.65
N THR A 26 20.91 1.90 -17.31
CA THR A 26 21.66 0.89 -18.07
C THR A 26 21.47 -0.47 -17.42
N MET A 27 21.26 -1.50 -18.23
CA MET A 27 21.18 -2.89 -17.80
C MET A 27 22.06 -3.78 -18.66
N PRO A 28 22.43 -4.98 -18.18
CA PRO A 28 23.04 -6.00 -19.02
C PRO A 28 22.20 -6.28 -20.26
N LYS A 29 22.86 -6.64 -21.37
CA LYS A 29 22.15 -7.05 -22.59
C LYS A 29 21.28 -8.28 -22.31
N GLY A 30 20.11 -8.35 -22.95
CA GLY A 30 19.11 -9.41 -22.75
C GLY A 30 18.16 -9.18 -21.55
N ARG A 31 18.53 -8.33 -20.58
CA ARG A 31 17.67 -8.08 -19.41
C ARG A 31 16.31 -7.47 -19.77
N LYS A 32 16.26 -6.63 -20.81
CA LYS A 32 15.00 -6.04 -21.28
C LYS A 32 14.00 -7.10 -21.75
N ASP A 33 14.48 -8.15 -22.40
CA ASP A 33 13.62 -9.21 -22.92
C ASP A 33 13.11 -10.10 -21.78
N GLN A 34 13.97 -10.41 -20.80
CA GLN A 34 13.57 -11.08 -19.56
C GLN A 34 12.49 -10.31 -18.79
N ILE A 35 12.60 -8.98 -18.70
CA ILE A 35 11.57 -8.15 -18.06
C ILE A 35 10.25 -8.20 -18.82
N LYS A 36 10.29 -8.17 -20.16
CA LYS A 36 9.07 -8.27 -20.97
C LYS A 36 8.37 -9.60 -20.76
N GLU A 37 9.11 -10.70 -20.82
CA GLU A 37 8.56 -12.04 -20.58
C GLU A 37 7.97 -12.15 -19.18
N ALA A 38 8.67 -11.69 -18.15
CA ALA A 38 8.16 -11.67 -16.77
C ALA A 38 6.89 -10.81 -16.63
N ALA A 39 6.85 -9.65 -17.29
CA ALA A 39 5.69 -8.76 -17.28
C ALA A 39 4.50 -9.38 -18.03
N GLU A 40 4.73 -10.05 -19.17
CA GLU A 40 3.72 -10.78 -19.93
C GLU A 40 3.11 -11.92 -19.11
N ILE A 41 3.93 -12.71 -18.42
CA ILE A 41 3.48 -13.78 -17.50
C ILE A 41 2.63 -13.19 -16.38
N ALA A 42 3.02 -12.02 -15.83
CA ALA A 42 2.29 -11.32 -14.79
C ALA A 42 1.06 -10.55 -15.32
N GLY A 43 0.83 -10.50 -16.63
CA GLY A 43 -0.29 -9.77 -17.25
C GLY A 43 -0.20 -8.24 -17.12
N VAL A 44 1.00 -7.70 -16.88
CA VAL A 44 1.24 -6.26 -16.68
C VAL A 44 2.22 -5.72 -17.71
N SER A 45 2.30 -4.38 -17.84
CA SER A 45 3.34 -3.78 -18.69
C SER A 45 4.72 -3.88 -18.05
N ALA A 46 5.77 -3.90 -18.87
CA ALA A 46 7.16 -3.89 -18.38
C ALA A 46 7.45 -2.72 -17.42
N THR A 47 6.88 -1.54 -17.68
CA THR A 47 7.01 -0.37 -16.79
C THR A 47 6.35 -0.61 -15.43
N VAL A 48 5.13 -1.14 -15.42
CA VAL A 48 4.41 -1.47 -14.18
C VAL A 48 5.17 -2.53 -13.40
N TRP A 49 5.67 -3.57 -14.07
CA TRP A 49 6.45 -4.63 -13.46
C TRP A 49 7.72 -4.09 -12.80
N ILE A 50 8.45 -3.19 -13.47
CA ILE A 50 9.65 -2.55 -12.91
C ILE A 50 9.29 -1.70 -11.69
N ASN A 51 8.23 -0.90 -11.75
CA ASN A 51 7.82 -0.06 -10.63
C ASN A 51 7.41 -0.90 -9.43
N GLN A 52 6.66 -1.99 -9.63
CA GLN A 52 6.32 -2.93 -8.55
C GLN A 52 7.56 -3.56 -7.90
N ALA A 53 8.57 -3.90 -8.69
CA ALA A 53 9.83 -4.42 -8.16
C ALA A 53 10.60 -3.37 -7.36
N ILE A 54 10.51 -2.09 -7.72
CA ILE A 54 11.07 -0.97 -6.97
C ILE A 54 10.30 -0.76 -5.67
N ASP A 55 8.97 -0.75 -5.74
CA ASP A 55 8.08 -0.59 -4.58
C ASP A 55 8.34 -1.68 -3.53
N ALA A 56 8.45 -2.94 -3.96
CA ALA A 56 8.81 -4.05 -3.08
C ALA A 56 10.18 -3.86 -2.40
N LYS A 57 11.16 -3.25 -3.11
CA LYS A 57 12.48 -2.95 -2.52
C LYS A 57 12.44 -1.82 -1.52
N PHE A 58 11.55 -0.85 -1.73
CA PHE A 58 11.29 0.22 -0.79
C PHE A 58 10.59 -0.29 0.47
N GLU A 59 9.58 -1.16 0.32
CA GLU A 59 8.93 -1.86 1.43
C GLU A 59 9.91 -2.71 2.25
N ASP A 60 10.75 -3.53 1.59
CA ASP A 60 11.81 -4.32 2.24
C ASP A 60 12.76 -3.43 3.07
N ALA A 61 13.03 -2.22 2.59
CA ALA A 61 13.91 -1.25 3.24
C ALA A 61 13.20 -0.39 4.31
N GLY A 62 11.89 -0.57 4.52
CA GLY A 62 11.08 0.27 5.41
C GLY A 62 10.87 1.70 4.89
N ILE A 63 11.16 1.95 3.62
CA ILE A 63 10.94 3.23 2.94
C ILE A 63 9.56 3.15 2.31
N VAL A 64 8.51 3.58 3.01
CA VAL A 64 7.17 3.56 2.43
C VAL A 64 6.94 4.89 1.70
N ALA A 65 6.36 4.84 0.49
CA ALA A 65 5.97 6.05 -0.22
C ALA A 65 4.98 6.87 0.66
N PRO A 66 5.03 8.22 0.67
CA PRO A 66 4.15 9.03 1.52
C PRO A 66 2.65 8.79 1.30
N LYS A 67 2.27 8.28 0.12
CA LYS A 67 0.90 7.89 -0.24
C LYS A 67 0.46 6.59 0.42
N ASP A 68 1.39 5.67 0.65
CA ASP A 68 1.13 4.31 1.13
C ASP A 68 1.49 4.15 2.62
N MET A 69 2.23 5.10 3.19
CA MET A 69 2.29 5.34 4.63
C MET A 69 0.89 5.75 5.06
N MET A 70 0.13 4.82 5.67
CA MET A 70 -1.28 4.98 6.12
C MET A 70 -1.79 6.41 5.96
N ASP A 71 -2.64 6.66 4.97
CA ASP A 71 -3.37 7.92 4.85
C ASP A 71 -4.32 8.04 6.06
N LEU A 72 -3.78 8.48 7.20
CA LEU A 72 -4.53 8.81 8.41
C LEU A 72 -5.50 9.98 8.12
N GLY A 73 -5.31 10.70 7.01
CA GLY A 73 -6.18 11.75 6.52
C GLY A 73 -7.53 11.24 5.99
N THR A 74 -7.68 9.95 5.67
CA THR A 74 -9.00 9.36 5.37
C THR A 74 -9.81 9.07 6.63
N ILE A 75 -9.17 9.00 7.81
CA ILE A 75 -9.87 8.84 9.09
C ILE A 75 -10.22 10.19 9.71
N LYS A 76 -10.81 11.11 8.93
CA LYS A 76 -11.42 12.35 9.46
C LYS A 76 -12.44 12.04 10.57
N ASP A 77 -13.10 10.88 10.46
CA ASP A 77 -14.07 10.40 11.44
C ASP A 77 -13.40 9.96 12.75
N LEU A 78 -12.12 9.54 12.74
CA LEU A 78 -11.42 9.14 13.97
C LEU A 78 -11.05 10.34 14.83
N GLU A 79 -10.65 11.46 14.24
CA GLU A 79 -10.43 12.68 15.02
C GLU A 79 -11.73 13.21 15.62
N ALA A 80 -12.83 13.17 14.85
CA ALA A 80 -14.14 13.58 15.34
C ALA A 80 -14.65 12.67 16.46
N TYR A 81 -14.48 11.36 16.32
CA TYR A 81 -14.87 10.36 17.31
C TYR A 81 -13.96 10.36 18.55
N ALA A 82 -12.65 10.54 18.36
CA ALA A 82 -11.72 10.68 19.48
C ALA A 82 -12.01 11.98 20.25
N ARG A 83 -12.25 13.11 19.57
CA ARG A 83 -12.66 14.36 20.23
C ARG A 83 -14.00 14.25 20.95
N SER A 84 -15.00 13.56 20.38
CA SER A 84 -16.28 13.34 21.07
C SER A 84 -16.13 12.48 22.33
N ALA A 85 -15.16 11.55 22.32
CA ALA A 85 -14.76 10.77 23.48
C ALA A 85 -13.75 11.48 24.41
N GLY A 86 -13.34 12.72 24.10
CA GLY A 86 -12.36 13.49 24.88
C GLY A 86 -10.91 12.99 24.78
N LYS A 87 -10.58 12.17 23.79
CA LYS A 87 -9.28 11.52 23.58
C LYS A 87 -8.59 12.01 22.32
N THR A 88 -7.28 11.84 22.24
CA THR A 88 -6.55 12.00 20.98
C THR A 88 -6.74 10.76 20.10
N SER A 89 -6.62 10.91 18.78
CA SER A 89 -6.68 9.78 17.83
C SER A 89 -5.64 8.69 18.15
N ALA A 90 -4.44 9.09 18.58
CA ALA A 90 -3.38 8.16 19.00
C ALA A 90 -3.75 7.36 20.26
N GLU A 91 -4.40 7.96 21.24
CA GLU A 91 -4.87 7.26 22.45
C GLU A 91 -6.02 6.30 22.12
N TYR A 92 -6.95 6.73 21.28
CA TYR A 92 -8.07 5.90 20.84
C TYR A 92 -7.60 4.65 20.10
N VAL A 93 -6.61 4.78 19.20
CA VAL A 93 -6.02 3.63 18.50
C VAL A 93 -5.30 2.70 19.47
N ARG A 94 -4.56 3.22 20.45
CA ARG A 94 -3.87 2.39 21.46
C ARG A 94 -4.85 1.58 22.31
N GLU A 95 -5.95 2.19 22.74
CA GLU A 95 -6.99 1.50 23.50
C GLU A 95 -7.73 0.46 22.65
N ALA A 96 -8.14 0.81 21.44
CA ALA A 96 -8.84 -0.12 20.56
C ALA A 96 -7.98 -1.35 20.22
N VAL A 97 -6.67 -1.15 20.02
CA VAL A 97 -5.73 -2.26 19.81
C VAL A 97 -5.55 -3.08 21.08
N ARG A 98 -5.48 -2.45 22.26
CA ARG A 98 -5.39 -3.15 23.55
C ARG A 98 -6.65 -3.98 23.82
N GLU A 99 -7.83 -3.41 23.65
CA GLU A 99 -9.12 -4.11 23.82
C GLU A 99 -9.24 -5.29 22.85
N LYS A 100 -8.78 -5.12 21.60
CA LYS A 100 -8.74 -6.22 20.62
C LYS A 100 -7.78 -7.34 21.02
N MET A 101 -6.63 -6.99 21.59
CA MET A 101 -5.67 -7.98 22.11
C MET A 101 -6.24 -8.72 23.33
N GLU A 102 -6.86 -8.00 24.28
CA GLU A 102 -7.51 -8.58 25.45
C GLU A 102 -8.68 -9.52 25.07
N ARG A 103 -9.41 -9.21 23.99
CA ARG A 103 -10.47 -10.08 23.48
C ARG A 103 -9.92 -11.34 22.84
N GLN A 104 -8.80 -11.25 22.10
CA GLN A 104 -8.15 -12.44 21.56
C GLN A 104 -7.60 -13.31 22.69
N ASP A 105 -6.95 -12.72 23.70
CA ASP A 105 -6.44 -13.46 24.85
C ASP A 105 -7.58 -14.13 25.65
N ALA A 106 -8.73 -13.48 25.79
CA ALA A 106 -9.91 -14.06 26.43
C ALA A 106 -10.56 -15.20 25.62
N ASP A 107 -10.68 -15.05 24.30
CA ASP A 107 -11.17 -16.11 23.41
C ASP A 107 -10.21 -17.32 23.42
N TYR A 108 -8.89 -17.09 23.47
CA TYR A 108 -7.89 -18.16 23.62
C TYR A 108 -7.99 -18.85 24.99
N GLN A 109 -8.31 -18.13 26.06
CA GLN A 109 -8.40 -18.68 27.41
C GLN A 109 -9.67 -19.52 27.62
N GLU A 110 -10.81 -19.13 27.03
CA GLU A 110 -12.03 -19.95 27.00
C GLU A 110 -11.86 -21.24 26.18
N ASP A 111 -11.12 -21.20 25.06
CA ASP A 111 -10.84 -22.38 24.25
C ASP A 111 -9.93 -23.39 24.97
N VAL A 112 -8.94 -22.93 25.74
CA VAL A 112 -8.08 -23.80 26.56
C VAL A 112 -8.89 -24.47 27.69
N GLU A 113 -9.76 -23.73 28.38
CA GLU A 113 -10.60 -24.31 29.45
C GLU A 113 -11.64 -25.31 28.93
N ARG A 114 -12.19 -25.12 27.73
CA ARG A 114 -13.08 -26.12 27.08
C ARG A 114 -12.37 -27.43 26.75
N VAL A 115 -11.13 -27.37 26.28
CA VAL A 115 -10.36 -28.58 25.93
C VAL A 115 -10.02 -29.40 27.18
N ASP A 116 -9.76 -28.75 28.31
CA ASP A 116 -9.49 -29.42 29.60
C ASP A 116 -10.74 -30.08 30.21
N ILE A 117 -11.93 -29.47 30.07
CA ILE A 117 -13.19 -30.06 30.59
C ILE A 117 -13.66 -31.25 29.73
N THR A 118 -13.29 -31.32 28.45
CA THR A 118 -13.70 -32.38 27.52
C THR A 118 -12.72 -33.57 27.48
N SER A 119 -11.65 -33.53 28.26
CA SER A 119 -10.57 -34.55 28.26
C SER A 119 -10.59 -35.49 29.49
N PHE A 120 -11.73 -35.64 30.16
CA PHE A 120 -11.95 -36.62 31.23
C PHE A 120 -13.00 -37.68 30.86
#